data_AF-A0A3M1GXF6-F1
#
_entry.id   AF-A0A3M1GXF6-F1
#
_cell.length_a   1.000
_cell.length_b   1.000
_cell.length_c   1.000
_cell.angle_alpha   90.00
_cell.angle_beta   90.00
_cell.angle_gamma   90.00
#
_symmetry.space_group_name_H-M   'P 1'
#
loop_
_entity.id
_entity.type
_entity.pdbx_description
1 polymer ?
#
loop_
_entity_poly.entity_id
_entity_poly.type
_entity_poly.pdbx_seq_one_letter_code
_entity_poly.pdbx_strand_id
1 'polypeptide(L)'
;MKNLLLTCLLGIGFLTTVWWPPAALAQSPAVGPRLAFAAFRNGQWDIYALAPDGSDLRQLTNDPYEDTDPAYSPDGRYLAYASRRDRNWDIYLLDLQTGGLQRLTDSPHYDAAPAWRPDGQMIAFESYRSGNLDIWLVPPEPGASPTNLTADSQAGDFSPAWRPDGQALAFTSWRTGDRDLFLLNLSGGDVTQLTSSPAAEFAPAWSSDGARLAFTVDHLGDREIFTLDPTRPPADGGSAEQLSWLGRTDAPAWLADSQTVAGLFHRWDGEIIALVDPLNRLPRLLTPPFLGQGRLSWHPAAVIAGQPVPDLRNRRLAHEERLTPNQGAGVEPYNLIRQDNLETGSPWLADTVDDSFQRWREALRSEVGYDFLASLSDVLRDPAAYSDTSQYASWHKSGRAVDTLFDYHIDGQLVHEIVRETYSGETYWRVFLRCADQSGRCGRPLVENPWNYSSRARTEIAPDQGGIEKPIPDGYYVDMTGLGRLYGWERISSYDDVDYSWTWHFLAFEYWHYQNRRAIGPDGRIGEQPLNWYQAMSEVYPPDTLTRYFTWDKMRRLDEDPYLIALKGVPLPPSERPWWRLVQDGLEAR
;
A
#
# COMPACT_ATOMS: atom_id res chain seq x y z
N MET A 1 66.34 53.54 -29.94
CA MET A 1 67.51 53.65 -29.04
C MET A 1 67.20 54.68 -27.95
N LYS A 2 67.55 54.34 -26.70
CA LYS A 2 67.73 55.19 -25.50
C LYS A 2 66.47 55.64 -24.70
N ASN A 3 66.30 54.95 -23.57
CA ASN A 3 66.08 55.38 -22.18
C ASN A 3 65.48 56.76 -21.87
N LEU A 4 64.55 56.80 -20.90
CA LEU A 4 64.76 57.55 -19.66
C LEU A 4 63.95 56.95 -18.48
N LEU A 5 64.56 57.02 -17.29
CA LEU A 5 64.06 56.53 -16.00
C LEU A 5 62.87 57.33 -15.44
N LEU A 6 62.02 56.69 -14.63
CA LEU A 6 61.54 57.28 -13.37
C LEU A 6 61.11 56.19 -12.36
N THR A 7 61.63 56.33 -11.15
CA THR A 7 61.40 55.53 -9.93
C THR A 7 60.02 55.82 -9.33
N CYS A 8 59.31 54.81 -8.80
CA CYS A 8 58.29 55.02 -7.77
C CYS A 8 58.09 53.80 -6.84
N LEU A 9 58.23 54.12 -5.55
CA LEU A 9 57.75 53.54 -4.29
C LEU A 9 57.00 52.18 -4.26
N LEU A 10 57.50 51.33 -3.35
CA LEU A 10 56.89 50.09 -2.83
C LEU A 10 55.57 50.35 -2.10
N GLY A 11 54.49 49.73 -2.58
CA GLY A 11 53.27 49.45 -1.82
C GLY A 11 53.10 47.93 -1.69
N ILE A 12 53.05 47.44 -0.45
CA ILE A 12 52.81 46.03 -0.13
C ILE A 12 51.31 45.75 -0.32
N GLY A 13 50.95 45.07 -1.41
CA GLY A 13 49.60 44.54 -1.63
C GLY A 13 49.51 43.10 -1.14
N PHE A 14 48.64 42.83 -0.17
CA PHE A 14 48.21 41.48 0.21
C PHE A 14 47.43 40.87 -0.96
N LEU A 15 48.01 39.87 -1.63
CA LEU A 15 47.28 38.98 -2.54
C LEU A 15 46.55 37.94 -1.69
N THR A 16 45.25 38.13 -1.45
CA THR A 16 44.38 37.06 -0.99
C THR A 16 44.12 36.12 -2.16
N THR A 17 44.83 34.98 -2.21
CA THR A 17 44.47 33.88 -3.08
C THR A 17 43.14 33.30 -2.60
N VAL A 18 42.05 33.57 -3.34
CA VAL A 18 40.77 32.88 -3.15
C VAL A 18 40.99 31.44 -3.61
N TRP A 19 41.07 30.51 -2.66
CA TRP A 19 41.12 29.08 -2.94
C TRP A 19 39.70 28.63 -3.28
N TRP A 20 39.41 28.45 -4.57
CA TRP A 20 38.22 27.70 -4.97
C TRP A 20 38.48 26.23 -4.63
N PRO A 21 37.62 25.54 -3.87
CA PRO A 21 37.71 24.09 -3.82
C PRO A 21 37.57 23.57 -5.26
N PRO A 22 38.32 22.53 -5.67
CA PRO A 22 38.05 21.89 -6.95
C PRO A 22 36.56 21.53 -6.97
N ALA A 23 35.89 21.86 -8.07
CA ALA A 23 34.53 21.41 -8.32
C ALA A 23 34.48 19.93 -8.00
N ALA A 24 33.57 19.52 -7.10
CA ALA A 24 33.35 18.11 -6.82
C ALA A 24 33.12 17.44 -8.18
N LEU A 25 34.02 16.53 -8.58
CA LEU A 25 33.79 15.70 -9.75
C LEU A 25 32.47 14.98 -9.48
N ALA A 26 31.44 15.31 -10.26
CA ALA A 26 30.22 14.53 -10.29
C ALA A 26 30.66 13.09 -10.54
N GLN A 27 30.47 12.21 -9.55
CA GLN A 27 30.79 10.80 -9.72
C GLN A 27 29.96 10.32 -10.91
N SER A 28 30.60 9.72 -11.92
CA SER A 28 29.88 9.04 -12.99
C SER A 28 28.89 8.08 -12.34
N PRO A 29 27.61 8.05 -12.76
CA PRO A 29 26.65 7.18 -12.15
C PRO A 29 27.15 5.74 -12.28
N ALA A 30 27.17 5.03 -11.15
CA ALA A 30 27.57 3.64 -11.12
C ALA A 30 26.53 2.80 -11.88
N VAL A 31 26.91 1.62 -12.36
CA VAL A 31 26.00 0.68 -13.02
C VAL A 31 25.95 -0.59 -12.19
N GLY A 32 24.76 -1.12 -11.94
CA GLY A 32 24.63 -2.36 -11.17
C GLY A 32 23.21 -2.91 -11.07
N PRO A 33 23.06 -4.07 -10.42
CA PRO A 33 21.79 -4.75 -10.28
C PRO A 33 20.86 -3.99 -9.34
N ARG A 34 19.63 -3.70 -9.77
CA ARG A 34 18.67 -2.89 -9.00
C ARG A 34 17.25 -3.44 -9.08
N LEU A 35 16.58 -3.41 -7.93
CA LEU A 35 15.15 -3.61 -7.79
C LEU A 35 14.50 -2.26 -7.52
N ALA A 36 13.57 -1.83 -8.37
CA ALA A 36 12.76 -0.63 -8.21
C ALA A 36 11.36 -0.95 -7.70
N PHE A 37 10.81 -0.08 -6.87
CA PHE A 37 9.51 -0.23 -6.21
C PHE A 37 8.98 1.13 -5.74
N ALA A 38 7.68 1.24 -5.51
CA ALA A 38 7.07 2.44 -4.92
C ALA A 38 7.02 2.35 -3.40
N ALA A 39 7.31 3.44 -2.70
CA ALA A 39 7.20 3.51 -1.24
C ALA A 39 6.73 4.89 -0.76
N PHE A 40 5.90 4.90 0.28
CA PHE A 40 5.49 6.12 0.96
C PHE A 40 6.46 6.48 2.09
N ARG A 41 7.10 7.64 1.97
CA ARG A 41 8.05 8.13 2.97
C ARG A 41 8.00 9.65 3.05
N ASN A 42 7.96 10.19 4.27
CA ASN A 42 7.89 11.63 4.52
C ASN A 42 6.70 12.34 3.84
N GLY A 43 5.55 11.68 3.73
CA GLY A 43 4.33 12.30 3.22
C GLY A 43 4.07 12.13 1.72
N GLN A 44 4.94 11.41 0.99
CA GLN A 44 4.89 11.29 -0.46
C GLN A 44 5.22 9.86 -0.92
N TRP A 45 4.61 9.46 -2.04
CA TRP A 45 4.86 8.21 -2.74
C TRP A 45 5.86 8.43 -3.85
N ASP A 46 7.04 7.85 -3.74
CA ASP A 46 8.08 7.94 -4.76
C ASP A 46 8.55 6.56 -5.18
N ILE A 47 9.29 6.51 -6.29
CA ILE A 47 10.02 5.33 -6.68
C ILE A 47 11.38 5.29 -5.97
N TYR A 48 11.66 4.14 -5.38
CA TYR A 48 12.95 3.81 -4.77
C TYR A 48 13.60 2.65 -5.52
N ALA A 49 14.91 2.52 -5.37
CA ALA A 49 15.65 1.35 -5.83
C ALA A 49 16.72 0.91 -4.82
N LEU A 50 16.97 -0.39 -4.75
CA LEU A 50 17.98 -0.99 -3.88
C LEU A 50 18.76 -2.12 -4.58
N ALA A 51 19.94 -2.43 -4.07
CA ALA A 51 20.74 -3.58 -4.50
C ALA A 51 20.11 -4.90 -4.00
N PRO A 52 20.32 -6.04 -4.69
CA PRO A 52 19.68 -7.31 -4.33
C PRO A 52 20.03 -7.83 -2.93
N ASP A 53 21.07 -7.29 -2.28
CA ASP A 53 21.46 -7.60 -0.90
C ASP A 53 20.79 -6.70 0.14
N GLY A 54 19.87 -5.82 -0.26
CA GLY A 54 19.19 -4.85 0.60
C GLY A 54 19.97 -3.54 0.81
N SER A 55 21.17 -3.42 0.25
CA SER A 55 22.02 -2.22 0.39
C SER A 55 21.74 -1.14 -0.67
N ASP A 56 22.42 0.00 -0.52
CA ASP A 56 22.37 1.15 -1.46
C ASP A 56 20.95 1.56 -1.85
N LEU A 57 20.08 1.71 -0.84
CA LEU A 57 18.74 2.26 -1.00
C LEU A 57 18.82 3.70 -1.51
N ARG A 58 18.13 3.97 -2.62
CA ARG A 58 18.10 5.28 -3.29
C ARG A 58 16.69 5.67 -3.68
N GLN A 59 16.39 6.95 -3.54
CA GLN A 59 15.17 7.58 -4.03
C GLN A 59 15.40 8.06 -5.48
N LEU A 60 14.56 7.59 -6.41
CA LEU A 60 14.65 7.88 -7.85
C LEU A 60 13.76 9.05 -8.26
N THR A 61 12.58 9.18 -7.66
CA THR A 61 11.67 10.33 -7.85
C THR A 61 11.47 11.07 -6.52
N ASN A 62 11.17 12.36 -6.59
CA ASN A 62 11.03 13.22 -5.41
C ASN A 62 10.21 14.46 -5.75
N ASP A 63 8.95 14.23 -6.11
CA ASP A 63 7.99 15.29 -6.41
C ASP A 63 6.73 15.11 -5.55
N PRO A 64 5.85 16.11 -5.44
CA PRO A 64 4.77 16.07 -4.45
C PRO A 64 3.62 15.15 -4.89
N TYR A 65 3.76 14.43 -6.00
CA TYR A 65 2.74 13.59 -6.58
C TYR A 65 3.07 12.13 -6.38
N GLU A 66 2.04 11.31 -6.50
CA GLU A 66 2.18 9.87 -6.34
C GLU A 66 2.80 9.25 -7.60
N ASP A 67 3.91 8.53 -7.40
CA ASP A 67 4.58 7.73 -8.42
C ASP A 67 4.54 6.23 -8.08
N THR A 68 4.11 5.39 -9.03
CA THR A 68 3.98 3.93 -8.86
C THR A 68 4.41 3.14 -10.09
N ASP A 69 4.38 1.80 -9.98
CA ASP A 69 4.55 0.85 -11.08
C ASP A 69 5.81 1.09 -11.95
N PRO A 70 7.00 1.06 -11.35
CA PRO A 70 8.24 1.25 -12.09
C PRO A 70 8.49 0.11 -13.08
N ALA A 71 9.10 0.43 -14.22
CA ALA A 71 9.54 -0.52 -15.23
C ALA A 71 10.82 -0.03 -15.92
N TYR A 72 11.93 -0.71 -15.66
CA TYR A 72 13.20 -0.41 -16.33
C TYR A 72 13.12 -0.66 -17.84
N SER A 73 13.76 0.21 -18.62
CA SER A 73 14.02 -0.06 -20.03
C SER A 73 15.03 -1.20 -20.19
N PRO A 74 15.04 -1.92 -21.33
CA PRO A 74 15.94 -3.06 -21.54
C PRO A 74 17.43 -2.70 -21.50
N ASP A 75 17.78 -1.43 -21.75
CA ASP A 75 19.15 -0.92 -21.66
C ASP A 75 19.52 -0.39 -20.25
N GLY A 76 18.57 -0.39 -19.30
CA GLY A 76 18.76 0.08 -17.94
C GLY A 76 18.94 1.59 -17.78
N ARG A 77 18.76 2.35 -18.86
CA ARG A 77 18.94 3.81 -18.88
C ARG A 77 17.70 4.58 -18.47
N TYR A 78 16.53 4.07 -18.81
CA TYR A 78 15.26 4.73 -18.53
C TYR A 78 14.43 3.94 -17.52
N LEU A 79 13.57 4.65 -16.83
CA LEU A 79 12.52 4.09 -16.00
C LEU A 79 11.18 4.62 -16.49
N ALA A 80 10.30 3.73 -16.94
CA ALA A 80 8.89 4.06 -17.13
C ALA A 80 8.15 3.87 -15.80
N TYR A 81 7.22 4.75 -15.47
CA TYR A 81 6.43 4.65 -14.25
C TYR A 81 5.12 5.43 -14.38
N ALA A 82 4.12 5.11 -13.56
CA ALA A 82 2.86 5.82 -13.51
C ALA A 82 2.96 7.00 -12.53
N SER A 83 2.42 8.16 -12.87
CA SER A 83 2.42 9.34 -11.99
C SER A 83 1.14 10.16 -12.11
N ARG A 84 0.68 10.73 -10.99
CA ARG A 84 -0.49 11.63 -10.93
C ARG A 84 -0.18 13.12 -11.12
N ARG A 85 1.06 13.48 -11.48
CA ARG A 85 1.53 14.88 -11.44
C ARG A 85 0.74 15.89 -12.27
N ASP A 86 0.12 15.43 -13.36
CA ASP A 86 -0.65 16.28 -14.26
C ASP A 86 -2.18 16.15 -14.07
N ARG A 87 -2.60 15.81 -12.84
CA ARG A 87 -3.99 15.70 -12.36
C ARG A 87 -4.70 14.42 -12.71
N ASN A 88 -4.11 13.51 -13.48
CA ASN A 88 -4.58 12.15 -13.74
C ASN A 88 -3.36 11.22 -13.81
N TRP A 89 -3.60 9.91 -13.82
CA TRP A 89 -2.55 8.91 -13.99
C TRP A 89 -2.07 8.85 -15.43
N ASP A 90 -0.79 9.14 -15.66
CA ASP A 90 -0.12 8.99 -16.95
C ASP A 90 1.22 8.25 -16.79
N ILE A 91 1.77 7.79 -17.91
CA ILE A 91 3.10 7.18 -17.98
C ILE A 91 4.15 8.27 -18.18
N TYR A 92 5.21 8.21 -17.35
CA TYR A 92 6.38 9.06 -17.43
C TYR A 92 7.64 8.23 -17.68
N LEU A 93 8.61 8.84 -18.36
CA LEU A 93 9.95 8.33 -18.58
C LEU A 93 10.97 9.19 -17.84
N LEU A 94 11.72 8.56 -16.94
CA LEU A 94 12.87 9.16 -16.27
C LEU A 94 14.16 8.61 -16.89
N ASP A 95 15.00 9.49 -17.43
CA ASP A 95 16.38 9.17 -17.80
C ASP A 95 17.21 9.08 -16.51
N LEU A 96 17.58 7.86 -16.14
CA LEU A 96 18.34 7.55 -14.93
C LEU A 96 19.79 8.00 -15.01
N GLN A 97 20.30 8.47 -16.14
CA GLN A 97 21.65 9.00 -16.25
C GLN A 97 21.67 10.53 -16.06
N THR A 98 20.69 11.22 -16.65
CA THR A 98 20.65 12.69 -16.68
C THR A 98 19.67 13.31 -15.69
N GLY A 99 18.74 12.52 -15.16
CA GLY A 99 17.58 13.01 -14.40
C GLY A 99 16.52 13.67 -15.30
N GLY A 100 16.66 13.57 -16.62
CA GLY A 100 15.71 14.11 -17.58
C GLY A 100 14.36 13.41 -17.47
N LEU A 101 13.27 14.18 -17.45
CA LEU A 101 11.92 13.68 -17.27
C LEU A 101 11.07 14.01 -18.51
N GLN A 102 10.30 13.03 -18.97
CA GLN A 102 9.39 13.16 -20.10
C GLN A 102 8.04 12.52 -19.78
N ARG A 103 6.95 13.23 -20.07
CA ARG A 103 5.59 12.64 -20.07
C ARG A 103 5.38 11.88 -21.37
N LEU A 104 4.93 10.64 -21.28
CA LEU A 104 4.73 9.76 -22.43
C LEU A 104 3.28 9.72 -22.90
N THR A 105 2.34 9.65 -21.96
CA THR A 105 0.90 9.66 -22.25
C THR A 105 0.24 10.92 -21.69
N ASP A 106 -0.81 11.39 -22.36
CA ASP A 106 -1.62 12.54 -21.94
C ASP A 106 -3.08 12.27 -22.27
N SER A 107 -3.80 11.68 -21.32
CA SER A 107 -5.19 11.29 -21.47
C SER A 107 -6.01 11.69 -20.26
N PRO A 108 -7.30 12.02 -20.39
CA PRO A 108 -8.14 12.26 -19.22
C PRO A 108 -8.50 10.98 -18.44
N HIS A 109 -8.03 9.80 -18.89
CA HIS A 109 -8.29 8.49 -18.29
C HIS A 109 -7.05 7.95 -17.59
N TYR A 110 -7.23 6.91 -16.79
CA TYR A 110 -6.13 6.26 -16.08
C TYR A 110 -5.21 5.48 -17.01
N ASP A 111 -3.90 5.71 -16.85
CA ASP A 111 -2.82 4.92 -17.42
C ASP A 111 -1.84 4.47 -16.33
N ALA A 112 -1.48 3.20 -16.31
CA ALA A 112 -0.48 2.70 -15.36
C ALA A 112 0.21 1.42 -15.87
N ALA A 113 0.93 0.75 -14.96
CA ALA A 113 1.53 -0.57 -15.20
C ALA A 113 2.34 -0.68 -16.51
N PRO A 114 3.29 0.24 -16.77
CA PRO A 114 4.10 0.16 -17.98
C PRO A 114 4.96 -1.11 -18.00
N ALA A 115 5.19 -1.66 -19.19
CA ALA A 115 6.04 -2.80 -19.45
C ALA A 115 6.77 -2.62 -20.79
N TRP A 116 8.09 -2.56 -20.75
CA TRP A 116 8.91 -2.39 -21.95
C TRP A 116 8.95 -3.67 -22.79
N ARG A 117 8.77 -3.52 -24.11
CA ARG A 117 9.12 -4.59 -25.04
C ARG A 117 10.65 -4.78 -25.00
N PRO A 118 11.17 -6.03 -25.03
CA PRO A 118 12.60 -6.30 -24.85
C PRO A 118 13.55 -5.61 -25.84
N ASP A 119 13.05 -5.19 -27.01
CA ASP A 119 13.84 -4.44 -28.00
C ASP A 119 13.86 -2.92 -27.75
N GLY A 120 13.15 -2.44 -26.73
CA GLY A 120 13.09 -1.04 -26.33
C GLY A 120 12.25 -0.15 -27.25
N GLN A 121 11.54 -0.70 -28.24
CA GLN A 121 10.83 0.10 -29.23
C GLN A 121 9.39 0.44 -28.84
N MET A 122 8.81 -0.29 -27.90
CA MET A 122 7.42 -0.16 -27.49
C MET A 122 7.29 -0.32 -25.98
N ILE A 123 6.30 0.36 -25.41
CA ILE A 123 5.85 0.17 -24.03
C ILE A 123 4.40 -0.27 -24.09
N ALA A 124 4.11 -1.41 -23.46
CA ALA A 124 2.76 -1.82 -23.13
C ALA A 124 2.35 -1.18 -21.80
N PHE A 125 1.10 -0.79 -21.65
CA PHE A 125 0.59 -0.20 -20.42
C PHE A 125 -0.92 -0.43 -20.33
N GLU A 126 -1.48 -0.44 -19.13
CA GLU A 126 -2.93 -0.58 -18.95
C GLU A 126 -3.60 0.80 -19.03
N SER A 127 -4.79 0.87 -19.63
CA SER A 127 -5.51 2.13 -19.75
C SER A 127 -7.02 1.98 -19.76
N TYR A 128 -7.72 2.90 -19.11
CA TYR A 128 -9.18 2.90 -18.96
C TYR A 128 -9.93 3.70 -20.07
N ARG A 129 -9.25 4.04 -21.17
CA ARG A 129 -9.79 4.91 -22.23
C ARG A 129 -10.99 4.33 -22.99
N SER A 130 -11.15 3.02 -22.98
CA SER A 130 -12.20 2.27 -23.70
C SER A 130 -13.45 1.98 -22.86
N GLY A 131 -13.50 2.46 -21.61
CA GLY A 131 -14.60 2.22 -20.67
C GLY A 131 -14.39 1.00 -19.77
N ASN A 132 -13.33 0.24 -20.01
CA ASN A 132 -12.76 -0.80 -19.14
C ASN A 132 -11.23 -0.68 -19.20
N LEU A 133 -10.50 -1.45 -18.38
CA LEU A 133 -9.05 -1.57 -18.55
C LEU A 133 -8.76 -2.37 -19.81
N ASP A 134 -7.86 -1.87 -20.65
CA ASP A 134 -7.28 -2.59 -21.78
C ASP A 134 -5.77 -2.42 -21.77
N ILE A 135 -5.07 -3.28 -22.52
CA ILE A 135 -3.64 -3.10 -22.77
C ILE A 135 -3.42 -2.28 -24.03
N TRP A 136 -2.64 -1.20 -23.89
CA TRP A 136 -2.29 -0.28 -24.96
C TRP A 136 -0.80 -0.33 -25.25
N LEU A 137 -0.42 -0.02 -26.49
CA LEU A 137 0.96 0.09 -26.93
C LEU A 137 1.30 1.51 -27.35
N VAL A 138 2.46 2.01 -26.92
CA VAL A 138 2.99 3.31 -27.34
C VAL A 138 4.51 3.24 -27.57
N PRO A 139 5.06 3.86 -28.63
CA PRO A 139 6.50 4.11 -28.74
C PRO A 139 7.00 5.00 -27.59
N PRO A 140 8.24 4.86 -27.09
CA PRO A 140 8.80 5.65 -26.00
C PRO A 140 9.19 7.08 -26.43
N GLU A 141 8.39 7.71 -27.29
CA GLU A 141 8.60 9.04 -27.86
C GLU A 141 7.45 9.96 -27.45
N PRO A 142 7.72 11.22 -27.10
CA PRO A 142 6.67 12.12 -26.63
C PRO A 142 5.70 12.47 -27.77
N GLY A 143 4.40 12.47 -27.47
CA GLY A 143 3.34 12.76 -28.44
C GLY A 143 3.01 11.60 -29.38
N ALA A 144 3.58 10.41 -29.18
CA ALA A 144 3.19 9.23 -29.92
C ALA A 144 1.75 8.80 -29.56
N SER A 145 1.00 8.34 -30.56
CA SER A 145 -0.39 7.90 -30.36
C SER A 145 -0.43 6.44 -29.89
N PRO A 146 -1.06 6.15 -28.73
CA PRO A 146 -1.25 4.77 -28.29
C PRO A 146 -2.23 3.99 -29.19
N THR A 147 -2.04 2.67 -29.28
CA THR A 147 -2.94 1.74 -29.97
C THR A 147 -3.46 0.68 -29.00
N ASN A 148 -4.77 0.41 -28.99
CA ASN A 148 -5.37 -0.62 -28.14
C ASN A 148 -5.03 -2.01 -28.70
N LEU A 149 -4.44 -2.86 -27.87
CA LEU A 149 -3.97 -4.18 -28.23
C LEU A 149 -4.97 -5.30 -27.87
N THR A 150 -5.87 -5.06 -26.90
CA THR A 150 -6.82 -6.04 -26.37
C THR A 150 -8.28 -5.60 -26.53
N ALA A 151 -8.59 -4.90 -27.61
CA ALA A 151 -9.95 -4.42 -27.90
C ALA A 151 -10.97 -5.54 -28.22
N ASP A 152 -10.58 -6.82 -28.10
CA ASP A 152 -11.39 -7.99 -28.40
C ASP A 152 -12.35 -8.39 -27.28
N SER A 153 -12.18 -7.84 -26.07
CA SER A 153 -12.94 -8.17 -24.87
C SER A 153 -13.73 -6.98 -24.32
N GLN A 154 -14.85 -7.25 -23.64
CA GLN A 154 -15.55 -6.25 -22.80
C GLN A 154 -15.13 -6.34 -21.33
N ALA A 155 -14.47 -7.42 -20.94
CA ALA A 155 -13.88 -7.57 -19.62
C ALA A 155 -12.52 -6.86 -19.56
N GLY A 156 -12.14 -6.36 -18.38
CA GLY A 156 -10.90 -5.60 -18.21
C GLY A 156 -9.64 -6.47 -18.33
N ASP A 157 -8.66 -5.97 -19.08
CA ASP A 157 -7.34 -6.53 -19.30
C ASP A 157 -6.26 -5.59 -18.72
N PHE A 158 -5.39 -6.12 -17.88
CA PHE A 158 -4.44 -5.33 -17.10
C PHE A 158 -3.19 -6.14 -16.76
N SER A 159 -2.20 -5.52 -16.13
CA SER A 159 -0.93 -6.19 -15.80
C SER A 159 -0.14 -6.81 -16.97
N PRO A 160 0.24 -6.02 -17.99
CA PRO A 160 1.02 -6.54 -19.11
C PRO A 160 2.43 -6.98 -18.68
N ALA A 161 2.90 -8.09 -19.25
CA ALA A 161 4.25 -8.62 -19.06
C ALA A 161 4.79 -9.25 -20.36
N TRP A 162 5.83 -8.63 -20.91
CA TRP A 162 6.43 -9.09 -22.16
C TRP A 162 7.21 -10.38 -21.97
N ARG A 163 7.03 -11.31 -22.92
CA ARG A 163 7.95 -12.43 -23.08
C ARG A 163 9.32 -11.89 -23.49
N PRO A 164 10.45 -12.43 -22.98
CA PRO A 164 11.79 -11.88 -23.25
C PRO A 164 12.21 -11.85 -24.73
N ASP A 165 11.57 -12.63 -25.59
CA ASP A 165 11.80 -12.61 -27.05
C ASP A 165 11.00 -11.53 -27.79
N GLY A 166 10.11 -10.81 -27.09
CA GLY A 166 9.26 -9.75 -27.63
C GLY A 166 8.13 -10.21 -28.55
N GLN A 167 7.86 -11.51 -28.65
CA GLN A 167 6.87 -12.07 -29.59
C GLN A 167 5.48 -12.31 -28.97
N ALA A 168 5.39 -12.29 -27.64
CA ALA A 168 4.14 -12.50 -26.92
C ALA A 168 4.05 -11.60 -25.68
N LEU A 169 2.82 -11.33 -25.26
CA LEU A 169 2.50 -10.54 -24.08
C LEU A 169 1.56 -11.34 -23.17
N ALA A 170 1.99 -11.59 -21.94
CA ALA A 170 1.11 -12.12 -20.90
C ALA A 170 0.38 -10.96 -20.21
N PHE A 171 -0.86 -11.18 -19.79
CA PHE A 171 -1.65 -10.18 -19.07
C PHE A 171 -2.73 -10.88 -18.23
N THR A 172 -3.31 -10.13 -17.29
CA THR A 172 -4.45 -10.58 -16.48
C THR A 172 -5.75 -10.12 -17.13
N SER A 173 -6.76 -10.97 -17.15
CA SER A 173 -8.08 -10.66 -17.71
C SER A 173 -9.21 -11.15 -16.83
N TRP A 174 -10.34 -10.44 -16.89
CA TRP A 174 -11.61 -10.82 -16.25
C TRP A 174 -12.56 -11.61 -17.16
N ARG A 175 -12.16 -11.97 -18.37
CA ARG A 175 -13.09 -12.48 -19.40
C ARG A 175 -13.73 -13.83 -19.08
N THR A 176 -13.29 -14.52 -18.03
CA THR A 176 -13.78 -15.81 -17.55
C THR A 176 -14.61 -15.73 -16.26
N GLY A 177 -14.73 -14.54 -15.66
CA GLY A 177 -15.55 -14.28 -14.46
C GLY A 177 -14.72 -13.99 -13.20
N ASP A 178 -13.48 -14.45 -13.17
CA ASP A 178 -12.42 -14.18 -12.20
C ASP A 178 -11.15 -13.65 -12.91
N ARG A 179 -10.08 -13.39 -12.16
CA ARG A 179 -8.79 -13.01 -12.74
C ARG A 179 -8.08 -14.26 -13.22
N ASP A 180 -7.77 -14.28 -14.50
CA ASP A 180 -6.98 -15.33 -15.13
C ASP A 180 -5.84 -14.73 -15.94
N LEU A 181 -4.81 -15.53 -16.19
CA LEU A 181 -3.71 -15.16 -17.08
C LEU A 181 -4.02 -15.54 -18.52
N PHE A 182 -3.71 -14.63 -19.43
CA PHE A 182 -3.82 -14.84 -20.86
C PHE A 182 -2.53 -14.47 -21.56
N LEU A 183 -2.31 -15.06 -22.74
CA LEU A 183 -1.17 -14.84 -23.60
C LEU A 183 -1.64 -14.39 -24.98
N LEU A 184 -1.23 -13.19 -25.38
CA LEU A 184 -1.40 -12.67 -26.73
C LEU A 184 -0.14 -12.94 -27.56
N ASN A 185 -0.28 -13.66 -28.68
CA ASN A 185 0.80 -13.84 -29.66
C ASN A 185 0.73 -12.75 -30.74
N LEU A 186 1.79 -11.96 -30.89
CA LEU A 186 1.78 -10.80 -31.80
C LEU A 186 1.77 -11.16 -33.30
N SER A 187 2.26 -12.35 -33.67
CA SER A 187 2.35 -12.76 -35.08
C SER A 187 1.00 -13.14 -35.68
N GLY A 188 0.05 -13.58 -34.86
CA GLY A 188 -1.29 -14.02 -35.27
C GLY A 188 -2.44 -13.20 -34.67
N GLY A 189 -2.19 -12.48 -33.57
CA GLY A 189 -3.25 -11.82 -32.79
C GLY A 189 -4.05 -12.79 -31.91
N ASP A 190 -3.64 -14.07 -31.85
CA ASP A 190 -4.33 -15.10 -31.08
C ASP A 190 -4.11 -14.89 -29.58
N VAL A 191 -5.22 -14.96 -28.83
CA VAL A 191 -5.26 -14.86 -27.38
C VAL A 191 -5.57 -16.23 -26.79
N THR A 192 -4.71 -16.73 -25.91
CA THR A 192 -4.84 -18.05 -25.26
C THR A 192 -4.90 -17.89 -23.75
N GLN A 193 -5.83 -18.57 -23.10
CA GLN A 193 -5.90 -18.65 -21.64
C GLN A 193 -4.78 -19.56 -21.09
N LEU A 194 -4.07 -19.12 -20.07
CA LEU A 194 -2.97 -19.85 -19.41
C LEU A 194 -3.37 -20.45 -18.06
N THR A 195 -4.29 -19.83 -17.33
CA THR A 195 -4.81 -20.30 -16.03
C THR A 195 -6.33 -20.34 -16.05
N SER A 196 -6.95 -21.13 -15.19
CA SER A 196 -8.41 -21.30 -15.14
C SER A 196 -8.85 -21.89 -13.79
N SER A 197 -8.07 -21.66 -12.73
CA SER A 197 -8.41 -22.21 -11.42
C SER A 197 -9.51 -21.35 -10.78
N PRO A 198 -10.27 -21.86 -9.80
CA PRO A 198 -11.27 -21.04 -9.11
C PRO A 198 -10.71 -19.89 -8.25
N ALA A 199 -9.39 -19.81 -8.10
CA ALA A 199 -8.72 -18.74 -7.38
C ALA A 199 -8.30 -17.64 -8.36
N ALA A 200 -8.19 -16.40 -7.88
CA ALA A 200 -7.77 -15.31 -8.75
C ALA A 200 -6.27 -15.40 -9.07
N GLU A 201 -5.91 -15.42 -10.36
CA GLU A 201 -4.54 -15.45 -10.86
C GLU A 201 -4.17 -14.17 -11.62
N PHE A 202 -3.12 -13.46 -11.18
CA PHE A 202 -2.76 -12.16 -11.72
C PHE A 202 -1.27 -11.80 -11.59
N ALA A 203 -0.91 -10.60 -12.05
CA ALA A 203 0.46 -10.05 -12.00
C ALA A 203 1.51 -10.99 -12.61
N PRO A 204 1.39 -11.36 -13.91
CA PRO A 204 2.36 -12.20 -14.57
C PRO A 204 3.75 -11.54 -14.64
N ALA A 205 4.82 -12.33 -14.51
CA ALA A 205 6.20 -11.91 -14.67
C ALA A 205 7.05 -13.03 -15.29
N TRP A 206 7.70 -12.73 -16.41
CA TRP A 206 8.53 -13.70 -17.12
C TRP A 206 9.91 -13.85 -16.50
N SER A 207 10.40 -15.10 -16.42
CA SER A 207 11.83 -15.34 -16.18
C SER A 207 12.66 -14.75 -17.30
N SER A 208 13.89 -14.32 -17.00
CA SER A 208 14.73 -13.63 -17.98
C SER A 208 15.08 -14.51 -19.20
N ASP A 209 15.10 -15.83 -19.02
CA ASP A 209 15.28 -16.82 -20.09
C ASP A 209 13.99 -17.18 -20.85
N GLY A 210 12.83 -16.71 -20.40
CA GLY A 210 11.51 -16.97 -21.00
C GLY A 210 10.97 -18.38 -20.76
N ALA A 211 11.64 -19.21 -19.95
CA ALA A 211 11.24 -20.59 -19.69
C ALA A 211 10.08 -20.71 -18.69
N ARG A 212 9.88 -19.71 -17.83
CA ARG A 212 8.86 -19.71 -16.78
C ARG A 212 8.09 -18.40 -16.73
N LEU A 213 6.81 -18.51 -16.38
CA LEU A 213 5.96 -17.38 -16.01
C LEU A 213 5.65 -17.48 -14.52
N ALA A 214 6.09 -16.51 -13.73
CA ALA A 214 5.65 -16.34 -12.35
C ALA A 214 4.36 -15.52 -12.32
N PHE A 215 3.53 -15.73 -11.32
CA PHE A 215 2.27 -14.99 -11.13
C PHE A 215 1.79 -15.14 -9.70
N THR A 216 0.86 -14.28 -9.29
CA THR A 216 0.20 -14.35 -7.99
C THR A 216 -1.10 -15.15 -8.10
N VAL A 217 -1.31 -16.05 -7.15
CA VAL A 217 -2.59 -16.71 -6.87
C VAL A 217 -3.14 -16.11 -5.58
N ASP A 218 -4.41 -15.74 -5.57
CA ASP A 218 -5.09 -15.11 -4.44
C ASP A 218 -6.30 -15.94 -4.01
N HIS A 219 -6.15 -16.55 -2.83
CA HIS A 219 -7.19 -17.31 -2.16
C HIS A 219 -7.87 -16.41 -1.12
N LEU A 220 -8.77 -15.53 -1.58
CA LEU A 220 -9.58 -14.65 -0.71
C LEU A 220 -8.72 -13.78 0.23
N GLY A 221 -7.64 -13.23 -0.31
CA GLY A 221 -6.68 -12.36 0.34
C GLY A 221 -5.36 -13.02 0.76
N ASP A 222 -5.29 -14.36 0.81
CA ASP A 222 -4.01 -15.07 1.01
C ASP A 222 -3.31 -15.20 -0.35
N ARG A 223 -2.29 -14.36 -0.55
CA ARG A 223 -1.57 -14.23 -1.83
C ARG A 223 -0.27 -15.02 -1.85
N GLU A 224 -0.07 -15.77 -2.92
CA GLU A 224 1.10 -16.62 -3.10
C GLU A 224 1.67 -16.49 -4.52
N ILE A 225 2.99 -16.60 -4.67
CA ILE A 225 3.61 -16.66 -5.99
C ILE A 225 3.73 -18.12 -6.45
N PHE A 226 3.26 -18.39 -7.66
CA PHE A 226 3.45 -19.64 -8.38
C PHE A 226 4.21 -19.43 -9.69
N THR A 227 4.77 -20.50 -10.25
CA THR A 227 5.32 -20.49 -11.61
C THR A 227 4.74 -21.60 -12.48
N LEU A 228 4.58 -21.34 -13.79
CA LEU A 228 4.21 -22.34 -14.82
C LEU A 228 5.15 -22.31 -16.03
N ASP A 229 5.14 -23.39 -16.83
CA ASP A 229 5.71 -23.44 -18.19
C ASP A 229 4.64 -22.99 -19.20
N PRO A 230 4.79 -21.82 -19.84
CA PRO A 230 3.75 -21.26 -20.71
C PRO A 230 3.63 -21.97 -22.06
N THR A 231 4.54 -22.88 -22.41
CA THR A 231 4.41 -23.74 -23.61
C THR A 231 3.53 -24.95 -23.38
N ARG A 232 3.23 -25.26 -22.11
CA ARG A 232 2.38 -26.36 -21.67
C ARG A 232 1.41 -25.85 -20.60
N PRO A 233 0.55 -24.87 -20.95
CA PRO A 233 -0.40 -24.34 -19.98
C PRO A 233 -1.29 -25.49 -19.48
N PRO A 234 -1.70 -25.47 -18.20
CA PRO A 234 -2.58 -26.50 -17.67
C PRO A 234 -3.88 -26.57 -18.45
N ALA A 235 -4.20 -27.77 -18.95
CA ALA A 235 -5.40 -27.98 -19.76
C ALA A 235 -6.71 -27.78 -18.97
N ASP A 236 -6.68 -27.94 -17.64
CA ASP A 236 -7.86 -27.98 -16.74
C ASP A 236 -7.57 -27.31 -15.37
N GLY A 237 -7.02 -26.08 -15.33
CA GLY A 237 -6.88 -25.33 -14.06
C GLY A 237 -5.72 -25.75 -13.15
N GLY A 238 -4.66 -26.33 -13.71
CA GLY A 238 -3.43 -26.66 -12.96
C GLY A 238 -3.55 -27.98 -12.19
N SER A 239 -3.11 -29.10 -12.78
CA SER A 239 -2.68 -30.19 -11.91
C SER A 239 -1.46 -29.69 -11.10
N ALA A 240 -1.42 -30.00 -9.81
CA ALA A 240 -0.35 -29.56 -8.89
C ALA A 240 1.09 -29.95 -9.35
N GLU A 241 1.23 -30.73 -10.42
CA GLU A 241 2.49 -31.12 -11.04
C GLU A 241 3.07 -30.04 -11.98
N GLN A 242 2.27 -29.06 -12.43
CA GLN A 242 2.69 -28.02 -13.37
C GLN A 242 2.88 -26.63 -12.74
N LEU A 243 2.48 -26.47 -11.48
CA LEU A 243 2.65 -25.25 -10.69
C LEU A 243 3.73 -25.46 -9.63
N SER A 244 4.62 -24.48 -9.45
CA SER A 244 5.60 -24.48 -8.36
C SER A 244 5.38 -23.30 -7.43
N TRP A 245 5.05 -23.59 -6.17
CA TRP A 245 4.87 -22.58 -5.11
C TRP A 245 6.23 -21.97 -4.71
N LEU A 246 6.29 -20.64 -4.60
CA LEU A 246 7.50 -19.90 -4.21
C LEU A 246 7.40 -19.22 -2.85
N GLY A 247 6.20 -18.86 -2.39
CA GLY A 247 6.01 -18.17 -1.11
C GLY A 247 4.74 -17.34 -1.04
N ARG A 248 4.36 -16.95 0.18
CA ARG A 248 3.24 -16.04 0.48
C ARG A 248 3.59 -14.58 0.22
N THR A 249 3.53 -14.17 -1.04
CA THR A 249 3.91 -12.84 -1.50
C THR A 249 3.20 -12.54 -2.83
N ASP A 250 3.24 -11.30 -3.31
CA ASP A 250 2.74 -10.91 -4.64
C ASP A 250 3.74 -10.01 -5.40
N ALA A 251 3.30 -9.47 -6.55
CA ALA A 251 4.10 -8.61 -7.42
C ALA A 251 5.47 -9.23 -7.83
N PRO A 252 5.48 -10.43 -8.43
CA PRO A 252 6.71 -11.14 -8.76
C PRO A 252 7.60 -10.30 -9.70
N ALA A 253 8.89 -10.21 -9.38
CA ALA A 253 9.92 -9.71 -10.30
C ALA A 253 11.12 -10.67 -10.33
N TRP A 254 11.37 -11.24 -11.51
CA TRP A 254 12.50 -12.15 -11.68
C TRP A 254 13.83 -11.40 -11.66
N LEU A 255 14.78 -11.95 -10.93
CA LEU A 255 16.18 -11.58 -11.07
C LEU A 255 16.75 -12.20 -12.34
N ALA A 256 17.89 -11.67 -12.78
CA ALA A 256 18.54 -12.06 -14.04
C ALA A 256 19.03 -13.52 -14.07
N ASP A 257 19.13 -14.17 -12.90
CA ASP A 257 19.51 -15.58 -12.79
C ASP A 257 18.38 -16.54 -13.24
N SER A 258 17.16 -16.04 -13.47
CA SER A 258 15.96 -16.84 -13.79
C SER A 258 15.64 -17.91 -12.75
N GLN A 259 16.13 -17.75 -11.51
CA GLN A 259 15.87 -18.63 -10.37
C GLN A 259 15.27 -17.85 -9.20
N THR A 260 15.79 -16.67 -8.92
CA THR A 260 15.35 -15.86 -7.79
C THR A 260 14.22 -14.93 -8.21
N VAL A 261 13.18 -14.83 -7.38
CA VAL A 261 12.06 -13.91 -7.56
C VAL A 261 12.01 -12.96 -6.36
N ALA A 262 11.95 -11.66 -6.62
CA ALA A 262 11.54 -10.69 -5.62
C ALA A 262 10.02 -10.65 -5.54
N GLY A 263 9.48 -10.52 -4.34
CA GLY A 263 8.06 -10.33 -4.10
C GLY A 263 7.79 -9.40 -2.93
N LEU A 264 6.59 -8.84 -2.91
CA LEU A 264 6.08 -8.00 -1.83
C LEU A 264 5.26 -8.85 -0.85
N PHE A 265 5.66 -8.88 0.40
CA PHE A 265 4.97 -9.58 1.50
C PHE A 265 4.09 -8.57 2.21
N HIS A 266 2.78 -8.82 2.19
CA HIS A 266 1.80 -7.97 2.85
C HIS A 266 1.61 -8.39 4.29
N ARG A 267 1.64 -7.41 5.19
CA ARG A 267 1.36 -7.59 6.61
C ARG A 267 0.43 -6.48 7.07
N TRP A 268 -0.21 -6.72 8.20
CA TRP A 268 -1.06 -5.71 8.84
C TRP A 268 -0.28 -4.41 9.15
N ASP A 269 1.01 -4.52 9.48
CA ASP A 269 1.91 -3.40 9.85
C ASP A 269 2.72 -2.80 8.68
N GLY A 270 2.48 -3.26 7.45
CA GLY A 270 3.13 -2.76 6.24
C GLY A 270 3.62 -3.86 5.32
N GLU A 271 4.40 -3.47 4.32
CA GLU A 271 4.90 -4.35 3.29
C GLU A 271 6.40 -4.62 3.49
N ILE A 272 6.87 -5.80 3.09
CA ILE A 272 8.28 -6.19 3.12
C ILE A 272 8.66 -6.75 1.75
N ILE A 273 9.78 -6.31 1.18
CA ILE A 273 10.32 -6.98 0.00
C ILE A 273 11.19 -8.14 0.46
N ALA A 274 10.96 -9.33 -0.09
CA ALA A 274 11.86 -10.47 0.10
C ALA A 274 12.19 -11.15 -1.23
N LEU A 275 13.32 -11.84 -1.23
CA LEU A 275 13.69 -12.75 -2.30
C LEU A 275 13.30 -14.17 -1.93
N VAL A 276 12.63 -14.85 -2.85
CA VAL A 276 12.28 -16.27 -2.79
C VAL A 276 12.96 -17.00 -3.93
N ASP A 277 13.36 -18.24 -3.69
CA ASP A 277 13.97 -19.13 -4.68
C ASP A 277 13.17 -20.44 -4.65
N PRO A 278 12.71 -20.95 -5.80
CA PRO A 278 11.98 -22.22 -5.91
C PRO A 278 12.68 -23.41 -5.24
N LEU A 279 14.02 -23.36 -5.12
CA LEU A 279 14.84 -24.42 -4.55
C LEU A 279 15.15 -24.20 -3.06
N ASN A 280 15.01 -22.98 -2.54
CA ASN A 280 15.34 -22.62 -1.16
C ASN A 280 14.09 -22.10 -0.42
N ARG A 281 13.67 -22.82 0.61
CA ARG A 281 12.37 -22.59 1.29
C ARG A 281 12.30 -21.38 2.24
N LEU A 282 13.41 -20.66 2.47
CA LEU A 282 13.41 -19.53 3.40
C LEU A 282 13.59 -18.21 2.63
N PRO A 283 12.61 -17.28 2.71
CA PRO A 283 12.72 -15.99 2.05
C PRO A 283 13.86 -15.16 2.67
N ARG A 284 14.61 -14.44 1.83
CA ARG A 284 15.59 -13.43 2.28
C ARG A 284 14.96 -12.06 2.28
N LEU A 285 14.70 -11.50 3.46
CA LEU A 285 14.16 -10.15 3.60
C LEU A 285 15.18 -9.11 3.11
N LEU A 286 14.73 -8.17 2.27
CA LEU A 286 15.55 -7.08 1.73
C LEU A 286 15.29 -5.74 2.43
N THR A 287 14.09 -5.56 2.98
CA THR A 287 13.66 -4.30 3.60
C THR A 287 13.12 -4.53 5.01
N PRO A 288 13.19 -3.52 5.91
CA PRO A 288 12.26 -3.47 7.03
C PRO A 288 10.82 -3.27 6.51
N PRO A 289 9.79 -3.43 7.37
CA PRO A 289 8.43 -3.01 7.03
C PRO A 289 8.38 -1.55 6.58
N PHE A 290 7.66 -1.29 5.50
CA PHE A 290 7.43 0.03 4.94
C PHE A 290 6.00 0.12 4.38
N LEU A 291 5.60 1.28 3.87
CA LEU A 291 4.35 1.45 3.15
C LEU A 291 4.65 1.36 1.64
N GLY A 292 4.32 0.24 1.01
CA GLY A 292 4.61 -0.09 -0.38
C GLY A 292 3.36 -0.40 -1.19
N GLN A 293 3.43 -0.20 -2.51
CA GLN A 293 2.34 -0.57 -3.42
C GLN A 293 2.85 -0.83 -4.84
N GLY A 294 1.97 -1.41 -5.66
CA GLY A 294 2.19 -1.57 -7.10
C GLY A 294 3.21 -2.66 -7.44
N ARG A 295 3.89 -2.50 -8.57
CA ARG A 295 4.84 -3.49 -9.11
C ARG A 295 6.27 -3.34 -8.60
N LEU A 296 6.98 -4.46 -8.67
CA LEU A 296 8.43 -4.50 -8.59
C LEU A 296 9.03 -4.57 -10.00
N SER A 297 10.18 -3.93 -10.22
CA SER A 297 10.93 -4.05 -11.48
C SER A 297 12.41 -4.28 -11.24
N TRP A 298 12.95 -5.28 -11.91
CA TRP A 298 14.35 -5.66 -11.81
C TRP A 298 15.14 -5.28 -13.06
N HIS A 299 16.39 -4.87 -12.87
CA HIS A 299 17.36 -4.77 -13.96
C HIS A 299 18.78 -5.14 -13.49
N PRO A 300 19.54 -5.95 -14.25
CA PRO A 300 20.88 -6.42 -13.81
C PRO A 300 21.98 -5.35 -13.87
N ALA A 301 21.77 -4.28 -14.63
CA ALA A 301 22.76 -3.25 -14.90
C ALA A 301 22.10 -1.86 -15.03
N ALA A 302 21.24 -1.50 -14.08
CA ALA A 302 20.60 -0.18 -14.08
C ALA A 302 21.63 0.92 -13.76
N VAL A 303 21.41 2.11 -14.31
CA VAL A 303 22.17 3.31 -13.94
C VAL A 303 21.75 3.77 -12.54
N ILE A 304 22.73 4.02 -11.68
CA ILE A 304 22.55 4.35 -10.27
C ILE A 304 22.64 5.88 -10.10
N ALA A 305 21.51 6.59 -10.18
CA ALA A 305 21.48 8.06 -10.07
C ALA A 305 20.58 8.65 -8.98
N GLY A 306 19.84 7.82 -8.23
CA GLY A 306 19.02 8.30 -7.13
C GLY A 306 19.80 8.81 -5.92
N GLN A 307 19.13 9.62 -5.09
CA GLN A 307 19.67 10.12 -3.83
C GLN A 307 19.71 9.00 -2.79
N PRO A 308 20.84 8.75 -2.09
CA PRO A 308 20.90 7.75 -1.03
C PRO A 308 19.94 8.05 0.12
N VAL A 309 19.27 7.02 0.64
CA VAL A 309 18.32 7.11 1.75
C VAL A 309 18.72 6.09 2.84
N PRO A 310 18.69 6.46 4.13
CA PRO A 310 19.17 5.57 5.20
C PRO A 310 18.29 4.33 5.41
N ASP A 311 16.97 4.49 5.35
CA ASP A 311 15.99 3.39 5.41
C ASP A 311 14.61 3.84 4.88
N LEU A 312 13.71 2.86 4.73
CA LEU A 312 12.31 3.05 4.32
C LEU A 312 11.36 3.35 5.50
N ARG A 313 11.85 3.38 6.75
CA ARG A 313 10.96 3.55 7.90
C ARG A 313 10.43 4.98 7.95
N ASN A 314 9.11 5.12 7.98
CA ASN A 314 8.49 6.43 8.10
C ASN A 314 8.55 6.90 9.56
N ARG A 315 9.42 7.87 9.86
CA ARG A 315 9.59 8.45 11.20
C ARG A 315 8.85 9.78 11.39
N ARG A 316 8.13 10.22 10.36
CA ARG A 316 7.36 11.46 10.39
C ARG A 316 5.94 11.18 9.95
N LEU A 317 5.03 11.95 10.52
CA LEU A 317 3.66 11.96 10.08
C LEU A 317 3.57 12.52 8.66
N ALA A 318 2.50 12.15 7.97
CA ALA A 318 2.14 12.78 6.70
C ALA A 318 1.73 14.26 6.85
N HIS A 319 1.55 14.72 8.09
CA HIS A 319 1.10 16.05 8.48
C HIS A 319 1.70 16.46 9.82
N GLU A 320 1.53 17.72 10.23
CA GLU A 320 1.94 18.19 11.56
C GLU A 320 0.76 18.08 12.55
N GLU A 321 1.00 17.51 13.74
CA GLU A 321 0.04 17.49 14.86
C GLU A 321 0.21 18.74 15.72
N ARG A 322 -0.89 19.39 16.08
CA ARG A 322 -0.92 20.57 16.94
C ARG A 322 -1.58 20.24 18.26
N LEU A 323 -0.76 19.77 19.18
CA LEU A 323 -1.20 19.48 20.54
C LEU A 323 -1.69 20.76 21.24
N THR A 324 -2.92 20.75 21.72
CA THR A 324 -3.56 21.84 22.46
C THR A 324 -3.29 21.67 23.95
N PRO A 325 -2.48 22.54 24.59
CA PRO A 325 -2.18 22.41 26.01
C PRO A 325 -3.43 22.52 26.88
N ASN A 326 -3.56 21.61 27.85
CA ASN A 326 -4.63 21.60 28.85
C ASN A 326 -4.79 22.97 29.54
N GLN A 327 -5.91 23.66 29.26
CA GLN A 327 -6.32 24.87 29.98
C GLN A 327 -7.11 24.42 31.22
N GLY A 328 -6.41 24.27 32.35
CA GLY A 328 -6.90 23.53 33.50
C GLY A 328 -8.23 23.97 34.15
N ALA A 329 -8.76 23.01 34.91
CA ALA A 329 -9.80 23.02 35.93
C ALA A 329 -11.27 23.08 35.48
N GLY A 330 -11.81 21.88 35.24
CA GLY A 330 -13.19 21.53 35.61
C GLY A 330 -14.18 21.54 34.45
N VAL A 331 -14.34 20.35 33.84
CA VAL A 331 -15.57 19.73 33.27
C VAL A 331 -15.27 18.91 32.01
N GLU A 332 -14.14 19.10 31.33
CA GLU A 332 -13.77 18.33 30.13
C GLU A 332 -12.73 17.23 30.44
N PRO A 333 -12.83 16.03 29.83
CA PRO A 333 -11.81 15.00 29.96
C PRO A 333 -10.49 15.43 29.29
N TYR A 334 -9.37 15.00 29.86
CA TYR A 334 -8.03 15.43 29.48
C TYR A 334 -7.79 15.20 27.98
N ASN A 335 -7.27 16.20 27.27
CA ASN A 335 -6.77 16.04 25.90
C ASN A 335 -7.78 15.40 24.93
N LEU A 336 -9.08 15.61 25.12
CA LEU A 336 -10.12 15.27 24.13
C LEU A 336 -10.59 16.57 23.47
N ILE A 337 -10.61 16.58 22.14
CA ILE A 337 -10.96 17.72 21.29
C ILE A 337 -12.28 17.43 20.58
N ARG A 338 -13.23 18.36 20.73
CA ARG A 338 -14.52 18.31 20.05
C ARG A 338 -14.35 18.56 18.55
N GLN A 339 -14.99 17.73 17.75
CA GLN A 339 -15.01 17.82 16.29
C GLN A 339 -16.30 18.52 15.84
N ASP A 340 -16.27 19.85 15.72
CA ASP A 340 -17.48 20.67 15.55
C ASP A 340 -18.31 20.37 14.29
N ASN A 341 -17.67 19.86 13.23
CA ASN A 341 -18.31 19.54 11.94
C ASN A 341 -18.45 18.02 11.71
N LEU A 342 -18.63 17.25 12.77
CA LEU A 342 -18.77 15.80 12.73
C LEU A 342 -20.16 15.40 13.24
N GLU A 343 -20.96 14.79 12.37
CA GLU A 343 -22.29 14.29 12.69
C GLU A 343 -22.18 12.92 13.36
N THR A 344 -22.20 12.92 14.70
CA THR A 344 -22.22 11.71 15.52
C THR A 344 -22.73 12.04 16.92
N GLY A 345 -23.08 11.02 17.71
CA GLY A 345 -23.56 11.20 19.09
C GLY A 345 -22.50 11.73 20.06
N SER A 346 -21.22 11.47 19.79
CA SER A 346 -20.11 11.79 20.69
C SER A 346 -18.86 12.24 19.91
N PRO A 347 -18.83 13.47 19.36
CA PRO A 347 -17.82 13.92 18.39
C PRO A 347 -16.51 14.35 19.06
N TRP A 348 -15.84 13.45 19.78
CA TRP A 348 -14.65 13.77 20.56
C TRP A 348 -13.51 12.81 20.22
N LEU A 349 -12.35 13.37 19.86
CA LEU A 349 -11.13 12.61 19.57
C LEU A 349 -10.00 13.03 20.50
N ALA A 350 -9.02 12.18 20.72
CA ALA A 350 -7.82 12.57 21.46
C ALA A 350 -7.03 13.62 20.67
N ASP A 351 -6.52 14.64 21.36
CA ASP A 351 -5.66 15.74 20.84
C ASP A 351 -4.39 15.25 20.13
N THR A 352 -4.02 13.99 20.36
CA THR A 352 -2.86 13.34 19.74
C THR A 352 -3.17 12.72 18.37
N VAL A 353 -4.45 12.70 17.95
CA VAL A 353 -4.89 12.08 16.69
C VAL A 353 -5.99 12.85 15.96
N ASP A 354 -6.52 13.93 16.52
CA ASP A 354 -7.65 14.65 15.94
C ASP A 354 -7.24 15.39 14.65
N ASP A 355 -6.07 16.04 14.64
CA ASP A 355 -5.50 16.60 13.41
C ASP A 355 -5.27 15.52 12.36
N SER A 356 -4.74 14.35 12.74
CA SER A 356 -4.64 13.19 11.83
C SER A 356 -5.98 12.79 11.22
N PHE A 357 -7.04 12.69 12.02
CA PHE A 357 -8.37 12.38 11.52
C PHE A 357 -8.87 13.43 10.53
N GLN A 358 -8.74 14.72 10.87
CA GLN A 358 -9.17 15.81 10.00
C GLN A 358 -8.38 15.83 8.69
N ARG A 359 -7.09 15.48 8.72
CA ARG A 359 -6.25 15.38 7.52
C ARG A 359 -6.63 14.19 6.65
N TRP A 360 -6.94 13.05 7.25
CA TRP A 360 -7.48 11.92 6.51
C TRP A 360 -8.83 12.26 5.86
N ARG A 361 -9.74 12.87 6.62
CA ARG A 361 -11.04 13.33 6.12
C ARG A 361 -10.90 14.32 4.96
N GLU A 362 -10.05 15.33 5.10
CA GLU A 362 -9.84 16.32 4.04
C GLU A 362 -9.19 15.69 2.80
N ALA A 363 -8.18 14.85 2.98
CA ALA A 363 -7.54 14.14 1.88
C ALA A 363 -8.55 13.26 1.13
N LEU A 364 -9.33 12.46 1.86
CA LEU A 364 -10.35 11.59 1.28
C LEU A 364 -11.41 12.40 0.54
N ARG A 365 -11.90 13.49 1.15
CA ARG A 365 -12.87 14.40 0.53
C ARG A 365 -12.32 15.03 -0.75
N SER A 366 -11.06 15.45 -0.74
CA SER A 366 -10.42 16.08 -1.90
C SER A 366 -10.24 15.12 -3.07
N GLU A 367 -9.96 13.84 -2.76
CA GLU A 367 -9.83 12.79 -3.77
C GLU A 367 -11.20 12.37 -4.28
N VAL A 368 -12.12 11.95 -3.41
CA VAL A 368 -13.38 11.33 -3.80
C VAL A 368 -14.45 12.32 -4.27
N GLY A 369 -14.36 13.59 -3.85
CA GLY A 369 -15.28 14.67 -4.23
C GLY A 369 -16.50 14.85 -3.31
N TYR A 370 -16.59 14.13 -2.20
CA TYR A 370 -17.62 14.29 -1.16
C TYR A 370 -17.08 13.90 0.22
N ASP A 371 -17.78 14.32 1.27
CA ASP A 371 -17.31 14.15 2.65
C ASP A 371 -17.88 12.88 3.30
N PHE A 372 -17.28 11.73 2.98
CA PHE A 372 -17.68 10.42 3.51
C PHE A 372 -17.54 10.33 5.04
N LEU A 373 -16.53 11.00 5.60
CA LEU A 373 -16.22 10.98 7.04
C LEU A 373 -16.90 12.12 7.81
N ALA A 374 -17.83 12.86 7.20
CA ALA A 374 -18.63 13.88 7.89
C ALA A 374 -19.60 13.30 8.92
N SER A 375 -20.08 12.09 8.68
CA SER A 375 -21.05 11.42 9.52
C SER A 375 -20.50 10.05 9.93
N LEU A 376 -20.45 9.81 11.23
CA LEU A 376 -19.89 8.59 11.81
C LEU A 376 -20.90 7.93 12.74
N SER A 377 -20.91 6.60 12.75
CA SER A 377 -21.82 5.85 13.61
C SER A 377 -21.36 5.88 15.06
N ASP A 378 -20.05 5.86 15.34
CA ASP A 378 -19.48 5.93 16.68
C ASP A 378 -18.07 6.55 16.68
N VAL A 379 -17.66 7.17 17.80
CA VAL A 379 -16.36 7.84 17.97
C VAL A 379 -15.85 7.74 19.41
N LEU A 380 -16.51 8.39 20.38
CA LEU A 380 -16.13 8.34 21.80
C LEU A 380 -17.20 7.66 22.64
N ARG A 381 -16.82 6.56 23.31
CA ARG A 381 -17.65 5.88 24.32
C ARG A 381 -17.29 6.32 25.73
N ASP A 382 -18.29 6.48 26.59
CA ASP A 382 -18.08 6.74 28.02
C ASP A 382 -17.31 5.56 28.66
N PRO A 383 -16.21 5.81 29.41
CA PRO A 383 -15.50 4.78 30.15
C PRO A 383 -16.38 3.89 31.03
N ALA A 384 -17.42 4.46 31.63
CA ALA A 384 -18.36 3.77 32.51
C ALA A 384 -19.46 3.01 31.75
N ALA A 385 -19.63 3.25 30.45
CA ALA A 385 -20.64 2.58 29.63
C ALA A 385 -20.18 1.17 29.18
N TYR A 386 -21.19 0.33 28.92
CA TYR A 386 -21.11 -1.06 28.43
C TYR A 386 -20.56 -2.09 29.43
N SER A 387 -21.16 -3.29 29.42
CA SER A 387 -20.90 -4.39 30.36
C SER A 387 -20.61 -5.73 29.70
N ASP A 388 -20.61 -5.79 28.37
CA ASP A 388 -20.17 -6.94 27.58
C ASP A 388 -18.67 -6.82 27.26
N THR A 389 -18.04 -7.97 27.01
CA THR A 389 -16.58 -8.11 26.92
C THR A 389 -15.96 -7.27 25.80
N SER A 390 -16.39 -7.50 24.56
CA SER A 390 -15.80 -6.86 23.37
C SER A 390 -15.86 -5.32 23.40
N GLN A 391 -16.88 -4.73 24.03
CA GLN A 391 -17.04 -3.28 24.14
C GLN A 391 -16.39 -2.70 25.40
N TYR A 392 -16.12 -3.52 26.42
CA TYR A 392 -15.60 -3.07 27.70
C TYR A 392 -14.26 -2.33 27.55
N ALA A 393 -13.38 -2.89 26.72
CA ALA A 393 -12.04 -2.37 26.45
C ALA A 393 -11.88 -1.90 25.00
N SER A 394 -12.92 -1.25 24.47
CA SER A 394 -12.95 -0.68 23.12
C SER A 394 -12.02 0.52 22.99
N TRP A 395 -11.36 0.66 21.83
CA TRP A 395 -10.54 1.82 21.49
C TRP A 395 -11.33 3.13 21.40
N HIS A 396 -12.64 3.06 21.15
CA HIS A 396 -13.54 4.22 21.20
C HIS A 396 -13.46 4.95 22.55
N LYS A 397 -13.21 4.24 23.66
CA LYS A 397 -13.08 4.88 24.97
C LYS A 397 -11.87 5.80 25.06
N SER A 398 -10.83 5.58 24.25
CA SER A 398 -9.60 6.38 24.23
C SER A 398 -9.68 7.62 23.33
N GLY A 399 -10.78 7.82 22.60
CA GLY A 399 -10.87 8.88 21.58
C GLY A 399 -9.97 8.65 20.37
N ARG A 400 -9.54 7.40 20.14
CA ARG A 400 -8.64 7.00 19.04
C ARG A 400 -9.26 5.94 18.13
N ALA A 401 -10.59 5.85 18.09
CA ALA A 401 -11.32 5.01 17.15
C ALA A 401 -12.50 5.77 16.54
N VAL A 402 -12.88 5.35 15.34
CA VAL A 402 -14.04 5.85 14.59
C VAL A 402 -14.72 4.69 13.89
N ASP A 403 -16.05 4.66 13.93
CA ASP A 403 -16.88 3.78 13.14
C ASP A 403 -17.56 4.59 12.03
N THR A 404 -17.32 4.23 10.77
CA THR A 404 -18.02 4.85 9.64
C THR A 404 -19.51 4.47 9.64
N LEU A 405 -20.30 5.12 8.79
CA LEU A 405 -21.62 4.57 8.46
C LEU A 405 -21.43 3.21 7.75
N PHE A 406 -22.29 2.24 8.06
CA PHE A 406 -22.31 0.95 7.36
C PHE A 406 -22.67 1.18 5.89
N ASP A 407 -23.75 1.91 5.64
CA ASP A 407 -24.30 2.15 4.32
C ASP A 407 -24.32 3.64 4.00
N TYR A 408 -23.28 4.11 3.32
CA TYR A 408 -23.23 5.49 2.82
C TYR A 408 -23.82 5.57 1.41
N HIS A 409 -24.86 6.39 1.25
CA HIS A 409 -25.54 6.58 -0.01
C HIS A 409 -25.47 8.02 -0.50
N ILE A 410 -25.26 8.22 -1.79
CA ILE A 410 -25.41 9.51 -2.48
C ILE A 410 -26.45 9.32 -3.57
N ASP A 411 -27.47 10.18 -3.59
CA ASP A 411 -28.61 10.11 -4.52
C ASP A 411 -29.26 8.70 -4.59
N GLY A 412 -29.29 8.00 -3.46
CA GLY A 412 -29.87 6.66 -3.34
C GLY A 412 -28.97 5.52 -3.83
N GLN A 413 -27.71 5.78 -4.22
CA GLN A 413 -26.73 4.77 -4.60
C GLN A 413 -25.71 4.56 -3.50
N LEU A 414 -25.42 3.29 -3.16
CA LEU A 414 -24.30 2.93 -2.30
C LEU A 414 -23.00 3.33 -3.00
N VAL A 415 -22.15 4.10 -2.33
CA VAL A 415 -20.93 4.66 -2.94
C VAL A 415 -19.65 4.01 -2.46
N HIS A 416 -19.73 2.94 -1.66
CA HIS A 416 -18.54 2.21 -1.23
C HIS A 416 -18.63 0.73 -1.61
N GLU A 417 -17.46 0.15 -1.79
CA GLU A 417 -17.22 -1.26 -2.03
C GLU A 417 -16.26 -1.77 -0.97
N ILE A 418 -16.43 -3.02 -0.54
CA ILE A 418 -15.49 -3.67 0.38
C ILE A 418 -14.83 -4.84 -0.32
N VAL A 419 -13.52 -5.01 -0.15
CA VAL A 419 -12.74 -6.13 -0.69
C VAL A 419 -12.16 -6.90 0.49
N ARG A 420 -12.25 -8.23 0.44
CA ARG A 420 -11.73 -9.11 1.48
C ARG A 420 -10.21 -9.24 1.35
N GLU A 421 -9.51 -9.15 2.48
CA GLU A 421 -8.09 -9.47 2.59
C GLU A 421 -7.86 -10.42 3.77
N THR A 422 -6.87 -11.30 3.68
CA THR A 422 -6.56 -12.27 4.73
C THR A 422 -5.08 -12.18 5.06
N TYR A 423 -4.74 -11.87 6.32
CA TYR A 423 -3.36 -11.83 6.79
C TYR A 423 -3.17 -12.73 7.99
N SER A 424 -2.19 -13.63 7.93
CA SER A 424 -1.86 -14.52 9.05
C SER A 424 -3.06 -15.32 9.61
N GLY A 425 -4.06 -15.60 8.76
CA GLY A 425 -5.29 -16.32 9.13
C GLY A 425 -6.42 -15.44 9.65
N GLU A 426 -6.24 -14.13 9.74
CA GLU A 426 -7.27 -13.17 10.11
C GLU A 426 -7.85 -12.49 8.87
N THR A 427 -9.15 -12.25 8.87
CA THR A 427 -9.85 -11.55 7.79
C THR A 427 -9.90 -10.05 8.07
N TYR A 428 -9.63 -9.25 7.06
CA TYR A 428 -9.73 -7.79 7.05
C TYR A 428 -10.52 -7.33 5.82
N TRP A 429 -10.99 -6.08 5.86
CA TRP A 429 -11.76 -5.48 4.75
C TRP A 429 -11.11 -4.19 4.28
N ARG A 430 -10.91 -4.07 2.97
CA ARG A 430 -10.43 -2.83 2.34
C ARG A 430 -11.63 -2.10 1.76
N VAL A 431 -11.78 -0.83 2.07
CA VAL A 431 -12.93 0.00 1.69
C VAL A 431 -12.52 0.92 0.56
N PHE A 432 -13.25 0.83 -0.55
CA PHE A 432 -13.07 1.66 -1.74
C PHE A 432 -14.28 2.56 -1.92
N LEU A 433 -14.06 3.85 -2.13
CA LEU A 433 -15.12 4.82 -2.36
C LEU A 433 -15.20 5.20 -3.83
N ARG A 434 -16.39 5.11 -4.41
CA ARG A 434 -16.65 5.54 -5.78
C ARG A 434 -16.47 7.05 -5.88
N CYS A 435 -15.64 7.49 -6.82
CA CYS A 435 -15.40 8.91 -7.08
C CYS A 435 -16.66 9.64 -7.57
N ALA A 436 -16.82 10.91 -7.20
CA ALA A 436 -17.80 11.80 -7.84
C ALA A 436 -17.37 12.16 -9.28
N ASP A 437 -16.07 12.39 -9.50
CA ASP A 437 -15.46 12.53 -10.82
C ASP A 437 -15.08 11.15 -11.36
N GLN A 438 -15.74 10.70 -12.42
CA GLN A 438 -15.50 9.40 -13.06
C GLN A 438 -14.53 9.51 -14.25
N SER A 439 -13.53 10.39 -14.13
CA SER A 439 -12.36 10.48 -15.01
C SER A 439 -11.10 9.97 -14.30
N GLY A 440 -10.01 9.81 -15.06
CA GLY A 440 -8.70 9.40 -14.53
C GLY A 440 -8.07 10.37 -13.53
N ARG A 441 -8.76 11.49 -13.23
CA ARG A 441 -8.35 12.44 -12.20
C ARG A 441 -8.59 11.97 -10.79
N CYS A 442 -9.58 11.10 -10.58
CA CYS A 442 -9.88 10.56 -9.27
C CYS A 442 -9.54 9.07 -9.22
N GLY A 443 -8.88 8.65 -8.14
CA GLY A 443 -8.71 7.24 -7.82
C GLY A 443 -8.10 6.40 -8.95
N ARG A 444 -8.51 5.14 -9.01
CA ARG A 444 -8.14 4.14 -10.03
C ARG A 444 -9.33 3.22 -10.32
N PRO A 445 -9.38 2.55 -11.47
CA PRO A 445 -10.30 1.43 -11.67
C PRO A 445 -10.05 0.30 -10.66
N LEU A 446 -11.10 -0.36 -10.19
CA LEU A 446 -10.95 -1.54 -9.33
C LEU A 446 -10.43 -2.73 -10.14
N VAL A 447 -9.56 -3.52 -9.50
CA VAL A 447 -8.98 -4.75 -10.08
C VAL A 447 -9.12 -5.96 -9.13
N GLU A 448 -9.87 -5.79 -8.04
CA GLU A 448 -10.22 -6.83 -7.08
C GLU A 448 -11.74 -6.98 -7.01
N ASN A 449 -12.25 -8.21 -6.84
CA ASN A 449 -13.67 -8.44 -6.66
C ASN A 449 -14.17 -7.80 -5.36
N PRO A 450 -15.19 -6.93 -5.42
CA PRO A 450 -15.86 -6.52 -4.21
C PRO A 450 -16.64 -7.68 -3.59
N TRP A 451 -16.83 -7.62 -2.29
CA TRP A 451 -17.58 -8.59 -1.52
C TRP A 451 -19.04 -8.14 -1.36
N ASN A 452 -19.96 -9.00 -1.77
CA ASN A 452 -21.38 -8.81 -1.56
C ASN A 452 -21.79 -9.48 -0.24
N TYR A 453 -21.66 -8.74 0.87
CA TYR A 453 -22.10 -9.19 2.20
C TYR A 453 -23.63 -9.28 2.32
N SER A 454 -24.39 -8.58 1.48
CA SER A 454 -25.86 -8.59 1.49
C SER A 454 -26.45 -9.92 0.99
N SER A 455 -25.71 -10.69 0.19
CA SER A 455 -26.13 -12.01 -0.31
C SER A 455 -26.36 -13.03 0.80
N ARG A 456 -25.66 -12.85 1.94
CA ARG A 456 -25.78 -13.66 3.16
C ARG A 456 -27.22 -13.80 3.65
N ALA A 457 -28.00 -12.71 3.61
CA ALA A 457 -29.38 -12.69 4.11
C ALA A 457 -30.42 -13.11 3.05
N ARG A 458 -29.99 -13.32 1.79
CA ARG A 458 -30.89 -13.42 0.62
C ARG A 458 -30.68 -14.67 -0.22
N THR A 459 -29.69 -15.51 0.09
CA THR A 459 -29.36 -16.72 -0.68
C THR A 459 -29.20 -17.94 0.22
N GLU A 460 -29.50 -19.13 -0.30
CA GLU A 460 -29.25 -20.41 0.39
C GLU A 460 -27.76 -20.82 0.39
N ILE A 461 -26.90 -20.09 -0.32
CA ILE A 461 -25.51 -20.49 -0.63
C ILE A 461 -24.49 -19.91 0.37
N ALA A 462 -24.71 -18.71 0.91
CA ALA A 462 -23.67 -17.98 1.67
C ALA A 462 -23.95 -17.61 3.14
N PRO A 463 -24.90 -18.20 3.90
CA PRO A 463 -24.97 -17.96 5.35
C PRO A 463 -23.68 -18.34 6.10
N ASP A 464 -22.99 -19.39 5.64
CA ASP A 464 -21.78 -19.92 6.28
C ASP A 464 -20.48 -19.31 5.72
N GLN A 465 -20.58 -18.43 4.72
CA GLN A 465 -19.42 -17.84 4.03
C GLN A 465 -19.29 -16.32 4.27
N GLY A 466 -20.25 -15.68 4.95
CA GLY A 466 -20.27 -14.23 5.13
C GLY A 466 -20.71 -13.44 3.90
N GLY A 467 -20.86 -14.07 2.74
CA GLY A 467 -21.22 -13.42 1.49
C GLY A 467 -20.55 -14.12 0.32
N ILE A 468 -20.51 -13.44 -0.83
CA ILE A 468 -19.83 -13.91 -2.04
C ILE A 468 -19.16 -12.74 -2.75
N GLU A 469 -18.14 -13.00 -3.55
CA GLU A 469 -17.61 -12.01 -4.49
C GLU A 469 -18.66 -11.62 -5.53
N LYS A 470 -18.65 -10.35 -5.95
CA LYS A 470 -19.45 -9.84 -7.05
C LYS A 470 -18.56 -9.32 -8.19
N PRO A 471 -19.11 -9.16 -9.41
CA PRO A 471 -18.35 -8.59 -10.52
C PRO A 471 -17.81 -7.20 -10.20
N ILE A 472 -16.68 -6.86 -10.82
CA ILE A 472 -16.09 -5.54 -10.69
C ILE A 472 -17.02 -4.48 -11.29
N PRO A 473 -17.38 -3.44 -10.52
CA PRO A 473 -18.14 -2.31 -11.03
C PRO A 473 -17.26 -1.38 -11.87
N ASP A 474 -17.82 -0.81 -12.92
CA ASP A 474 -17.13 0.17 -13.77
C ASP A 474 -16.83 1.46 -13.01
N GLY A 475 -15.77 2.16 -13.40
CA GLY A 475 -15.46 3.50 -12.95
C GLY A 475 -14.27 3.60 -12.01
N TYR A 476 -14.17 4.75 -11.35
CA TYR A 476 -13.02 5.16 -10.56
C TYR A 476 -13.32 5.14 -9.07
N TYR A 477 -12.36 4.64 -8.30
CA TYR A 477 -12.46 4.41 -6.88
C TYR A 477 -11.21 4.87 -6.13
N VAL A 478 -11.41 5.41 -4.93
CA VAL A 478 -10.36 5.78 -3.98
C VAL A 478 -10.27 4.71 -2.91
N ASP A 479 -9.08 4.16 -2.68
CA ASP A 479 -8.80 3.30 -1.54
C ASP A 479 -8.76 4.11 -0.24
N MET A 480 -9.88 4.13 0.48
CA MET A 480 -10.01 4.85 1.74
C MET A 480 -9.15 4.22 2.83
N THR A 481 -9.08 2.88 2.86
CA THR A 481 -8.31 2.15 3.87
C THR A 481 -6.83 2.44 3.74
N GLY A 482 -6.27 2.35 2.53
CA GLY A 482 -4.87 2.69 2.27
C GLY A 482 -4.57 4.16 2.56
N LEU A 483 -5.46 5.08 2.16
CA LEU A 483 -5.31 6.50 2.48
C LEU A 483 -5.31 6.75 4.00
N GLY A 484 -6.19 6.09 4.75
CA GLY A 484 -6.24 6.16 6.22
C GLY A 484 -4.94 5.72 6.89
N ARG A 485 -4.30 4.66 6.39
CA ARG A 485 -3.00 4.19 6.89
C ARG A 485 -1.92 5.26 6.79
N LEU A 486 -1.94 6.14 5.78
CA LEU A 486 -0.97 7.25 5.67
C LEU A 486 -1.09 8.21 6.87
N TYR A 487 -2.32 8.45 7.32
CA TYR A 487 -2.63 9.31 8.48
C TYR A 487 -2.58 8.55 9.82
N GLY A 488 -2.50 7.22 9.81
CA GLY A 488 -2.36 6.37 11.00
C GLY A 488 -3.65 5.76 11.49
N TRP A 489 -4.71 5.87 10.69
CA TRP A 489 -5.99 5.22 10.92
C TRP A 489 -5.96 3.85 10.27
N GLU A 490 -5.90 2.83 11.12
CA GLU A 490 -5.79 1.43 10.73
C GLU A 490 -7.13 0.74 10.99
N ARG A 491 -7.60 -0.04 10.01
CA ARG A 491 -8.70 -0.98 10.23
C ARG A 491 -8.31 -2.06 11.25
N ILE A 492 -9.30 -2.78 11.76
CA ILE A 492 -9.09 -4.01 12.56
C ILE A 492 -9.45 -5.26 11.76
N SER A 493 -9.04 -6.42 12.26
CA SER A 493 -9.55 -7.70 11.77
C SER A 493 -11.01 -7.87 12.14
N SER A 494 -11.73 -8.60 11.30
CA SER A 494 -13.04 -9.12 11.64
C SER A 494 -12.95 -10.10 12.79
N TYR A 495 -14.00 -10.15 13.61
CA TYR A 495 -14.13 -11.19 14.62
C TYR A 495 -14.46 -12.52 13.97
N ASP A 496 -13.77 -13.58 14.40
CA ASP A 496 -13.96 -14.93 13.88
C ASP A 496 -13.91 -15.98 14.99
N ASP A 497 -14.75 -15.78 16.01
CA ASP A 497 -14.89 -16.68 17.15
C ASP A 497 -16.09 -17.63 16.97
N VAL A 498 -16.07 -18.76 17.70
CA VAL A 498 -17.14 -19.79 17.65
C VAL A 498 -18.54 -19.20 17.89
N ASP A 499 -18.64 -18.21 18.78
CA ASP A 499 -19.90 -17.56 19.18
C ASP A 499 -20.05 -16.13 18.62
N TYR A 500 -19.09 -15.65 17.80
CA TYR A 500 -19.12 -14.32 17.20
C TYR A 500 -18.20 -14.26 15.98
N SER A 501 -18.69 -14.70 14.82
CA SER A 501 -17.92 -14.72 13.57
C SER A 501 -18.56 -13.88 12.47
N TRP A 502 -17.73 -13.19 11.70
CA TRP A 502 -18.11 -12.37 10.55
C TRP A 502 -18.85 -13.18 9.48
N THR A 503 -18.63 -14.49 9.40
CA THR A 503 -19.30 -15.37 8.45
C THR A 503 -20.82 -15.37 8.64
N TRP A 504 -21.32 -15.21 9.87
CA TRP A 504 -22.76 -15.29 10.17
C TRP A 504 -23.28 -14.16 11.07
N HIS A 505 -22.42 -13.33 11.66
CA HIS A 505 -22.77 -12.15 12.45
C HIS A 505 -22.37 -10.85 11.75
N PHE A 506 -23.33 -9.98 11.46
CA PHE A 506 -23.05 -8.77 10.66
C PHE A 506 -22.04 -7.85 11.36
N LEU A 507 -22.23 -7.59 12.66
CA LEU A 507 -21.34 -6.70 13.42
C LEU A 507 -19.93 -7.26 13.61
N ALA A 508 -19.68 -8.54 13.29
CA ALA A 508 -18.35 -9.11 13.37
C ALA A 508 -17.48 -8.75 12.13
N PHE A 509 -18.05 -8.15 11.08
CA PHE A 509 -17.30 -7.68 9.90
C PHE A 509 -16.27 -6.59 10.25
N GLU A 510 -16.67 -5.58 11.02
CA GLU A 510 -15.80 -4.48 11.46
C GLU A 510 -15.09 -3.70 10.33
N TYR A 511 -15.58 -3.75 9.08
CA TYR A 511 -14.96 -2.99 7.97
C TYR A 511 -15.07 -1.47 8.15
N TRP A 512 -15.99 -1.03 9.01
CA TRP A 512 -16.25 0.37 9.34
C TRP A 512 -15.34 0.91 10.46
N HIS A 513 -14.72 0.03 11.26
CA HIS A 513 -13.95 0.42 12.44
C HIS A 513 -12.51 0.74 12.06
N TYR A 514 -12.09 1.96 12.36
CA TYR A 514 -10.71 2.42 12.21
C TYR A 514 -10.19 2.95 13.55
N GLN A 515 -8.93 2.67 13.86
CA GLN A 515 -8.28 3.11 15.08
C GLN A 515 -6.86 3.61 14.84
N ASN A 516 -6.40 4.53 15.68
CA ASN A 516 -5.07 5.11 15.59
C ASN A 516 -4.22 4.76 16.82
N ARG A 517 -3.25 3.85 16.60
CA ARG A 517 -2.35 3.34 17.63
C ARG A 517 -1.02 4.08 17.72
N ARG A 518 -0.81 5.13 16.90
CA ARG A 518 0.48 5.84 16.86
C ARG A 518 0.75 6.51 18.21
N ALA A 519 1.94 6.24 18.75
CA ALA A 519 2.51 7.02 19.82
C ALA A 519 3.11 8.29 19.20
N ILE A 520 2.67 9.47 19.63
CA ILE A 520 3.20 10.75 19.14
C ILE A 520 4.02 11.38 20.26
N GLY A 521 5.30 11.59 20.01
CA GLY A 521 6.21 12.25 20.94
C GLY A 521 5.89 13.75 21.07
N PRO A 522 6.37 14.42 22.15
CA PRO A 522 6.19 15.86 22.32
C PRO A 522 6.80 16.72 21.19
N ASP A 523 7.70 16.16 20.39
CA ASP A 523 8.33 16.78 19.23
C ASP A 523 7.59 16.45 17.91
N GLY A 524 6.41 15.85 17.99
CA GLY A 524 5.57 15.48 16.84
C GLY A 524 6.07 14.26 16.06
N ARG A 525 7.07 13.52 16.57
CA ARG A 525 7.58 12.31 15.91
C ARG A 525 6.78 11.07 16.30
N ILE A 526 6.65 10.15 15.34
CA ILE A 526 6.07 8.84 15.59
C ILE A 526 7.06 8.04 16.45
N GLY A 527 6.58 7.54 17.60
CA GLY A 527 7.33 6.66 18.48
C GLY A 527 7.64 5.33 17.82
N GLU A 528 8.70 4.66 18.27
CA GLU A 528 9.15 3.39 17.69
C GLU A 528 8.15 2.24 17.89
N GLN A 529 7.28 2.34 18.89
CA GLN A 529 6.29 1.33 19.23
C GLN A 529 4.88 1.94 19.26
N PRO A 530 3.87 1.25 18.71
CA PRO A 530 2.49 1.67 18.85
C PRO A 530 2.04 1.59 20.31
N LEU A 531 1.07 2.42 20.68
CA LEU A 531 0.44 2.36 22.00
C LEU A 531 -0.35 1.05 22.14
N ASN A 532 -0.29 0.48 23.34
CA ASN A 532 -1.34 -0.43 23.79
C ASN A 532 -2.57 0.37 24.25
N TRP A 533 -3.69 -0.34 24.42
CA TRP A 533 -4.96 0.28 24.75
C TRP A 533 -4.92 1.05 26.08
N TYR A 534 -4.28 0.52 27.13
CA TYR A 534 -4.21 1.18 28.44
C TYR A 534 -3.35 2.44 28.41
N GLN A 535 -2.26 2.44 27.63
CA GLN A 535 -1.45 3.63 27.39
C GLN A 535 -2.27 4.71 26.69
N ALA A 536 -2.99 4.37 25.63
CA ALA A 536 -3.90 5.30 24.94
C ALA A 536 -4.96 5.87 25.90
N MET A 537 -5.58 5.04 26.73
CA MET A 537 -6.52 5.48 27.76
C MET A 537 -5.88 6.44 28.78
N SER A 538 -4.60 6.25 29.12
CA SER A 538 -3.87 7.10 30.07
C SER A 538 -3.52 8.49 29.53
N GLU A 539 -3.59 8.70 28.21
CA GLU A 539 -3.42 10.02 27.62
C GLU A 539 -4.62 10.94 27.87
N VAL A 540 -5.82 10.35 27.99
CA VAL A 540 -7.10 11.08 28.09
C VAL A 540 -7.82 10.94 29.43
N TYR A 541 -7.41 10.00 30.29
CA TYR A 541 -7.99 9.82 31.62
C TYR A 541 -6.97 9.80 32.74
N PRO A 542 -7.32 10.32 33.94
CA PRO A 542 -6.46 10.26 35.09
C PRO A 542 -6.36 8.83 35.63
N PRO A 543 -5.28 8.48 36.35
CA PRO A 543 -5.09 7.14 36.92
C PRO A 543 -6.26 6.66 37.79
N ASP A 544 -6.94 7.55 38.51
CA ASP A 544 -8.10 7.21 39.35
C ASP A 544 -9.29 6.70 38.52
N THR A 545 -9.53 7.27 37.34
CA THR A 545 -10.56 6.76 36.41
C THR A 545 -10.17 5.39 35.88
N LEU A 546 -8.91 5.20 35.46
CA LEU A 546 -8.45 3.92 34.94
C LEU A 546 -8.49 2.81 35.99
N THR A 547 -8.06 3.08 37.21
CA THR A 547 -8.13 2.10 38.31
C THR A 547 -9.55 1.88 38.81
N ARG A 548 -10.45 2.87 38.63
CA ARG A 548 -11.88 2.70 38.91
C ARG A 548 -12.55 1.77 37.90
N TYR A 549 -12.20 1.78 36.62
CA TYR A 549 -12.95 0.99 35.62
C TYR A 549 -12.14 -0.19 35.07
N PHE A 550 -10.85 -0.04 34.79
CA PHE A 550 -10.07 -0.99 34.00
C PHE A 550 -8.94 -1.61 34.80
N THR A 551 -9.30 -2.52 35.71
CA THR A 551 -8.33 -3.34 36.44
C THR A 551 -8.36 -4.78 35.95
N TRP A 552 -7.22 -5.47 36.11
CA TRP A 552 -7.10 -6.91 35.86
C TRP A 552 -8.27 -7.68 36.47
N ASP A 553 -8.53 -7.49 37.76
CA ASP A 553 -9.60 -8.22 38.47
C ASP A 553 -11.00 -7.94 37.93
N LYS A 554 -11.26 -6.72 37.41
CA LYS A 554 -12.55 -6.38 36.83
C LYS A 554 -12.75 -7.07 35.48
N MET A 555 -11.73 -7.01 34.64
CA MET A 555 -11.78 -7.64 33.31
C MET A 555 -11.84 -9.17 33.43
N ARG A 556 -11.07 -9.77 34.34
CA ARG A 556 -11.18 -11.21 34.63
C ARG A 556 -12.57 -11.63 35.14
N ARG A 557 -13.28 -10.75 35.86
CA ARG A 557 -14.68 -11.02 36.28
C ARG A 557 -15.69 -10.92 35.14
N LEU A 558 -15.33 -10.26 34.05
CA LEU A 558 -16.11 -10.23 32.82
C LEU A 558 -15.72 -11.37 31.86
N ASP A 559 -14.89 -12.31 32.32
CA ASP A 559 -14.40 -13.45 31.53
C ASP A 559 -13.49 -13.06 30.35
N GLU A 560 -12.85 -11.88 30.43
CA GLU A 560 -11.82 -11.47 29.46
C GLU A 560 -10.58 -12.35 29.55
N ASP A 561 -10.05 -12.76 28.40
CA ASP A 561 -8.85 -13.59 28.32
C ASP A 561 -7.65 -12.88 28.98
N PRO A 562 -6.94 -13.52 29.93
CA PRO A 562 -5.76 -12.93 30.59
C PRO A 562 -4.68 -12.46 29.60
N TYR A 563 -4.49 -13.15 28.48
CA TYR A 563 -3.59 -12.77 27.39
C TYR A 563 -4.04 -11.46 26.73
N LEU A 564 -5.32 -11.31 26.42
CA LEU A 564 -5.86 -10.08 25.83
C LEU A 564 -5.78 -8.90 26.80
N ILE A 565 -6.04 -9.11 28.09
CA ILE A 565 -5.88 -8.07 29.12
C ILE A 565 -4.42 -7.60 29.19
N ALA A 566 -3.46 -8.53 29.17
CA ALA A 566 -2.04 -8.22 29.20
C ALA A 566 -1.57 -7.50 27.93
N LEU A 567 -2.02 -7.92 26.74
CA LEU A 567 -1.75 -7.25 25.47
C LEU A 567 -2.33 -5.82 25.43
N LYS A 568 -3.49 -5.60 26.03
CA LYS A 568 -4.07 -4.26 26.21
C LYS A 568 -3.26 -3.39 27.17
N GLY A 569 -2.25 -3.92 27.86
CA GLY A 569 -1.34 -3.17 28.73
C GLY A 569 -1.90 -2.84 30.10
N VAL A 570 -2.99 -3.50 30.51
CA VAL A 570 -3.61 -3.27 31.82
C VAL A 570 -2.63 -3.71 32.92
N PRO A 571 -2.42 -2.90 33.99
CA PRO A 571 -1.48 -3.24 35.05
C PRO A 571 -1.71 -4.62 35.66
N LEU A 572 -0.71 -5.50 35.52
CA LEU A 572 -0.78 -6.87 36.02
C LEU A 572 -0.51 -6.94 37.53
N PRO A 573 -1.29 -7.73 38.28
CA PRO A 573 -0.98 -8.01 39.67
C PRO A 573 0.34 -8.79 39.77
N PRO A 574 1.07 -8.70 40.91
CA PRO A 574 2.40 -9.31 41.04
C PRO A 574 2.47 -10.81 40.71
N SER A 575 1.38 -11.56 40.92
CA SER A 575 1.29 -13.00 40.64
C SER A 575 1.36 -13.34 39.14
N GLU A 576 0.91 -12.44 38.26
CA GLU A 576 0.79 -12.72 36.82
C GLU A 576 1.99 -12.22 36.02
N ARG A 577 2.80 -11.31 36.60
CA ARG A 577 3.99 -10.75 35.94
C ARG A 577 5.00 -11.81 35.49
N PRO A 578 5.28 -12.90 36.25
CA PRO A 578 6.19 -13.94 35.79
C PRO A 578 5.69 -14.68 34.55
N TRP A 579 4.38 -15.00 34.50
CA TRP A 579 3.77 -15.63 33.33
C TRP A 579 3.87 -14.72 32.10
N TRP A 580 3.53 -13.44 32.25
CA TRP A 580 3.57 -12.51 31.12
C TRP A 580 4.99 -12.34 30.56
N ARG A 581 6.01 -12.28 31.43
CA ARG A 581 7.42 -12.25 30.97
C ARG A 581 7.77 -13.47 30.14
N LEU A 582 7.37 -14.67 30.57
CA LEU A 582 7.62 -15.90 29.78
C LEU A 582 6.92 -15.86 28.41
N VAL A 583 5.73 -15.29 28.34
CA VAL A 583 5.01 -15.09 27.08
C VAL A 583 5.75 -14.11 26.18
N GLN A 584 6.21 -12.98 26.72
CA GLN A 584 6.98 -11.98 25.97
C GLN A 584 8.30 -12.56 25.45
N ASP A 585 9.07 -13.24 26.30
CA ASP A 585 10.32 -13.90 25.92
C ASP A 585 10.09 -14.94 24.81
N GLY A 586 8.95 -15.64 24.84
CA GLY A 586 8.56 -16.61 23.83
C GLY A 586 8.12 -16.00 22.49
N LEU A 587 7.57 -14.77 22.50
CA LEU A 587 7.23 -14.01 21.30
C LEU A 587 8.47 -13.40 20.64
N GLU A 588 9.43 -12.92 21.42
CA GLU A 588 10.68 -12.34 20.90
C GLU A 588 11.63 -13.40 20.29
N ALA A 589 11.52 -14.66 20.72
CA ALA A 589 12.33 -15.76 20.22
C ALA A 589 11.81 -16.40 18.91
N ARG A 590 10.61 -16.01 18.45
CA ARG A 590 9.96 -16.51 17.24
C ARG A 590 10.00 -15.44 16.15
#